data_AF-A0ABD5FQN7-F1
#
_entry.id   AF-A0ABD5FQN7-F1
#
_cell.length_a   1.000
_cell.length_b   1.000
_cell.length_c   1.000
_cell.angle_alpha   90.00
_cell.angle_beta   90.00
_cell.angle_gamma   90.00
#
_symmetry.space_group_name_H-M   'P 1'
#
loop_
_entity.id
_entity.type
_entity.pdbx_description
1 polymer ?
#
loop_
_entity_poly.entity_id
_entity_poly.type
_entity_poly.pdbx_seq_one_letter_code
_entity_poly.pdbx_strand_id
1 'polypeptide(L)'
;PKAMTIAEIIKVIDSEGTLEIGINEMPDKKMVFSWDGIQNKKDRLYSAANQIGAELGLVTETNDDYSLKRHVINIYKEHTDTHQGLGQDKRDTTLRVGKELKVINQKDSADEFYTAIRATGKDGLSIVNLEFEERDDDGNILYFSKKGDNGIRALQARNKIPSNTNKKDDGYLFDDRGETEYTTVEALKGYMLSELKKISQIKVDYETQGYFDSDPGDTFSLEDSVYYNPP
;
A
#
# COMPACT_ATOMS: atom_id res chain seq x y z
N PRO A 1 23.23 -14.22 -15.04
CA PRO A 1 22.35 -15.14 -14.28
C PRO A 1 21.23 -15.63 -15.22
N LYS A 2 20.78 -16.89 -15.07
CA LYS A 2 19.78 -17.51 -15.97
C LYS A 2 18.37 -17.08 -15.57
N ALA A 3 17.53 -16.76 -16.55
CA ALA A 3 16.10 -16.54 -16.31
C ALA A 3 15.40 -17.89 -16.03
N MET A 4 14.64 -17.95 -14.93
CA MET A 4 13.94 -19.15 -14.45
C MET A 4 12.47 -18.85 -14.21
N THR A 5 11.59 -19.84 -14.35
CA THR A 5 10.19 -19.72 -13.93
C THR A 5 10.09 -19.77 -12.40
N ILE A 6 8.99 -19.27 -11.85
CA ILE A 6 8.74 -19.35 -10.40
C ILE A 6 8.76 -20.80 -9.89
N ALA A 7 8.29 -21.76 -10.69
CA ALA A 7 8.34 -23.18 -10.37
C ALA A 7 9.78 -23.72 -10.29
N GLU A 8 10.65 -23.30 -11.21
CA GLU A 8 12.08 -23.63 -11.16
C GLU A 8 12.75 -23.02 -9.94
N ILE A 9 12.39 -21.78 -9.59
CA ILE A 9 12.94 -21.05 -8.45
C ILE A 9 12.51 -21.69 -7.13
N ILE A 10 11.25 -22.08 -6.99
CA ILE A 10 10.75 -22.83 -5.82
C ILE A 10 11.55 -24.12 -5.64
N LYS A 11 11.85 -24.86 -6.71
CA LYS A 11 12.69 -26.07 -6.63
C LYS A 11 14.13 -25.80 -6.20
N VAL A 12 14.68 -24.62 -6.54
CA VAL A 12 16.01 -24.20 -6.08
C VAL A 12 15.99 -23.84 -4.60
N ILE A 13 14.93 -23.15 -4.14
CA ILE A 13 14.75 -22.75 -2.74
C ILE A 13 14.44 -23.96 -1.85
N ASP A 14 13.61 -24.87 -2.34
CA ASP A 14 13.23 -26.12 -1.70
C ASP A 14 13.94 -27.32 -2.34
N SER A 15 15.26 -27.34 -2.24
CA SER A 15 16.07 -28.44 -2.78
C SER A 15 15.79 -29.79 -2.12
N GLU A 16 15.18 -29.79 -0.94
CA GLU A 16 14.79 -31.00 -0.19
C GLU A 16 13.50 -31.63 -0.74
N GLY A 17 12.74 -30.91 -1.57
CA GLY A 17 11.53 -31.41 -2.22
C GLY A 17 10.35 -31.61 -1.25
N THR A 18 10.25 -30.77 -0.22
CA THR A 18 9.18 -30.82 0.78
C THR A 18 7.84 -30.24 0.29
N LEU A 19 7.86 -29.40 -0.75
CA LEU A 19 6.74 -28.69 -1.31
C LEU A 19 6.38 -29.26 -2.69
N GLU A 20 5.11 -29.58 -2.89
CA GLU A 20 4.53 -29.86 -4.19
C GLU A 20 3.89 -28.61 -4.77
N ILE A 21 4.16 -28.30 -6.04
CA ILE A 21 3.48 -27.18 -6.71
C ILE A 21 2.07 -27.64 -7.09
N GLY A 22 1.07 -26.92 -6.59
CA GLY A 22 -0.33 -27.11 -6.93
C GLY A 22 -0.75 -26.23 -8.10
N ILE A 23 -1.66 -25.30 -7.85
CA ILE A 23 -2.09 -24.30 -8.83
C ILE A 23 -0.91 -23.40 -9.20
N ASN A 24 -0.77 -23.09 -10.49
CA ASN A 24 0.18 -22.10 -10.97
C ASN A 24 -0.44 -21.28 -12.10
N GLU A 25 -0.85 -20.05 -11.78
CA GLU A 25 -1.45 -19.11 -12.73
C GLU A 25 -0.44 -18.38 -13.62
N MET A 26 0.85 -18.57 -13.36
CA MET A 26 1.95 -17.87 -14.03
C MET A 26 3.07 -18.83 -14.51
N PRO A 27 2.76 -19.95 -15.18
CA PRO A 27 3.74 -21.02 -15.45
C PRO A 27 4.89 -20.57 -16.35
N ASP A 28 4.64 -19.64 -17.27
CA ASP A 28 5.60 -19.20 -18.28
C ASP A 28 6.39 -17.95 -17.89
N LYS A 29 6.00 -17.27 -16.81
CA LYS A 29 6.66 -16.02 -16.40
C LYS A 29 8.05 -16.33 -15.85
N LYS A 30 9.07 -15.81 -16.52
CA LYS A 30 10.48 -15.99 -16.15
C LYS A 30 11.06 -14.72 -15.56
N MET A 31 11.95 -14.89 -14.59
CA MET A 31 12.73 -13.80 -14.03
C MET A 31 14.18 -14.19 -13.77
N VAL A 32 15.04 -13.17 -13.75
CA VAL A 32 16.41 -13.32 -13.29
C VAL A 32 16.40 -13.15 -11.79
N PHE A 33 16.52 -14.26 -11.07
CA PHE A 33 16.46 -14.25 -9.62
C PHE A 33 17.86 -14.18 -9.01
N SER A 34 18.07 -13.26 -8.08
CA SER A 34 19.32 -13.09 -7.32
C SER A 34 19.05 -12.99 -5.83
N TRP A 35 19.90 -13.61 -5.02
CA TRP A 35 19.82 -13.58 -3.55
C TRP A 35 20.77 -12.53 -2.98
N ASP A 36 20.30 -11.70 -2.07
CA ASP A 36 21.11 -10.85 -1.20
C ASP A 36 21.17 -11.43 0.22
N GLY A 37 22.16 -12.30 0.48
CA GLY A 37 22.49 -12.76 1.84
C GLY A 37 21.75 -14.00 2.37
N ILE A 38 21.76 -14.15 3.71
CA ILE A 38 21.20 -15.31 4.44
C ILE A 38 19.75 -14.98 4.83
N GLN A 39 18.82 -15.26 3.92
CA GLN A 39 17.38 -15.28 4.20
C GLN A 39 16.91 -16.72 4.44
N ASN A 40 15.92 -16.92 5.32
CA ASN A 40 15.34 -18.25 5.56
C ASN A 40 14.46 -18.69 4.35
N LYS A 41 14.14 -19.98 4.25
CA LYS A 41 13.38 -20.56 3.11
C LYS A 41 12.06 -19.85 2.84
N LYS A 42 11.32 -19.46 3.89
CA LYS A 42 10.04 -18.76 3.78
C LYS A 42 10.24 -17.41 3.10
N ASP A 43 11.13 -16.58 3.62
CA ASP A 43 11.38 -15.22 3.11
C ASP A 43 11.85 -15.26 1.66
N ARG A 44 12.65 -16.28 1.31
CA ARG A 44 13.11 -16.52 -0.06
C ARG A 44 11.97 -16.82 -1.04
N LEU A 45 10.98 -17.62 -0.63
CA LEU A 45 9.80 -17.92 -1.44
C LEU A 45 8.97 -16.66 -1.69
N TYR A 46 8.69 -15.89 -0.64
CA TYR A 46 7.89 -14.65 -0.76
C TYR A 46 8.62 -13.57 -1.58
N SER A 47 9.93 -13.41 -1.39
CA SER A 47 10.74 -12.49 -2.21
C SER A 47 10.65 -12.85 -3.71
N ALA A 48 10.69 -14.14 -4.04
CA ALA A 48 10.54 -14.60 -5.41
C ALA A 48 9.13 -14.33 -5.97
N ALA A 49 8.08 -14.58 -5.19
CA ALA A 49 6.72 -14.31 -5.62
C ALA A 49 6.49 -12.81 -5.89
N ASN A 50 6.95 -11.94 -4.98
CA ASN A 50 6.81 -10.49 -5.10
C ASN A 50 7.48 -9.93 -6.36
N GLN A 51 8.66 -10.44 -6.74
CA GLN A 51 9.37 -9.98 -7.95
C GLN A 51 8.59 -10.20 -9.25
N ILE A 52 7.64 -11.14 -9.26
CA ILE A 52 6.80 -11.42 -10.43
C ILE A 52 5.34 -11.00 -10.25
N GLY A 53 4.99 -10.33 -9.15
CA GLY A 53 3.59 -10.01 -8.83
C GLY A 53 2.75 -11.28 -8.68
N ALA A 54 3.24 -12.22 -7.87
CA ALA A 54 2.55 -13.45 -7.52
C ALA A 54 2.30 -13.51 -6.01
N GLU A 55 1.23 -14.20 -5.63
CA GLU A 55 0.87 -14.52 -4.26
C GLU A 55 1.01 -16.03 -4.04
N LEU A 56 1.48 -16.43 -2.86
CA LEU A 56 1.72 -17.83 -2.51
C LEU A 56 0.70 -18.31 -1.49
N GLY A 57 -0.02 -19.38 -1.83
CA GLY A 57 -0.90 -20.10 -0.90
C GLY A 57 -0.23 -21.41 -0.45
N LEU A 58 0.01 -21.56 0.85
CA LEU A 58 0.56 -22.79 1.45
C LEU A 58 -0.57 -23.62 2.06
N VAL A 59 -0.77 -24.83 1.56
CA VAL A 59 -1.81 -25.76 2.02
C VAL A 59 -1.13 -27.01 2.57
N THR A 60 -1.54 -27.45 3.76
CA THR A 60 -1.12 -28.75 4.29
C THR A 60 -2.25 -29.74 4.08
N GLU A 61 -2.01 -30.74 3.25
CA GLU A 61 -2.95 -31.85 3.06
C GLU A 61 -2.62 -32.97 4.04
N THR A 62 -3.67 -33.57 4.60
CA THR A 62 -3.58 -34.74 5.48
C THR A 62 -4.27 -35.93 4.82
N ASN A 63 -3.92 -37.13 5.26
CA ASN A 63 -4.66 -38.34 4.94
C ASN A 63 -5.93 -38.42 5.80
N ASP A 64 -6.83 -39.36 5.50
CA ASP A 64 -8.08 -39.58 6.27
C ASP A 64 -7.82 -39.90 7.75
N ASP A 65 -6.62 -40.40 8.08
CA ASP A 65 -6.16 -40.67 9.44
C ASP A 65 -5.45 -39.48 10.11
N TYR A 66 -5.54 -38.29 9.51
CA TYR A 66 -4.90 -37.03 9.93
C TYR A 66 -3.37 -37.02 9.90
N SER A 67 -2.71 -38.07 9.39
CA SER A 67 -1.27 -38.02 9.14
C SER A 67 -0.93 -37.04 8.02
N LEU A 68 0.24 -36.39 8.09
CA LEU A 68 0.70 -35.47 7.06
C LEU A 68 0.82 -36.22 5.72
N LYS A 69 0.12 -35.74 4.70
CA LYS A 69 0.19 -36.29 3.34
C LYS A 69 1.22 -35.52 2.51
N ARG A 70 1.08 -34.20 2.42
CA ARG A 70 2.00 -33.31 1.68
C ARG A 70 1.78 -31.84 2.03
N HIS A 71 2.79 -31.02 1.73
CA HIS A 71 2.65 -29.57 1.70
C HIS A 71 2.56 -29.11 0.25
N VAL A 72 1.50 -28.37 -0.08
CA VAL A 72 1.25 -27.83 -1.41
C VAL A 72 1.49 -26.34 -1.41
N ILE A 73 2.24 -25.85 -2.39
CA ILE A 73 2.41 -24.43 -2.68
C ILE A 73 1.66 -24.08 -3.96
N ASN A 74 0.65 -23.23 -3.83
CA ASN A 74 -0.12 -22.65 -4.91
C ASN A 74 0.44 -21.26 -5.26
N ILE A 75 0.43 -20.92 -6.54
CA ILE A 75 1.00 -19.70 -7.09
C ILE A 75 -0.11 -18.99 -7.87
N TYR A 76 -0.59 -17.89 -7.30
CA TYR A 76 -1.61 -17.04 -7.88
C TYR A 76 -0.98 -15.77 -8.44
N LYS A 77 -1.61 -15.12 -9.42
CA LYS A 77 -1.28 -13.73 -9.75
C LYS A 77 -1.68 -12.84 -8.58
N GLU A 78 -0.99 -11.74 -8.39
CA GLU A 78 -1.36 -10.71 -7.43
C GLU A 78 -2.80 -10.23 -7.62
N HIS A 79 -3.47 -9.92 -6.51
CA HIS A 79 -4.81 -9.34 -6.53
C HIS A 79 -4.84 -8.02 -7.33
N THR A 80 -5.85 -7.86 -8.17
CA THR A 80 -6.17 -6.61 -8.86
C THR A 80 -7.69 -6.44 -8.89
N ASP A 81 -8.18 -5.27 -9.29
CA ASP A 81 -9.63 -5.01 -9.46
C ASP A 81 -10.34 -6.04 -10.36
N THR A 82 -9.58 -6.73 -11.22
CA THR A 82 -10.09 -7.69 -12.21
C THR A 82 -9.62 -9.14 -11.99
N HIS A 83 -8.78 -9.39 -10.97
CA HIS A 83 -8.22 -10.72 -10.68
C HIS A 83 -8.13 -10.93 -9.17
N GLN A 84 -8.76 -11.98 -8.66
CA GLN A 84 -8.85 -12.20 -7.20
C GLN A 84 -7.51 -12.49 -6.53
N GLY A 85 -6.57 -13.15 -7.21
CA GLY A 85 -5.35 -13.64 -6.58
C GLY A 85 -5.61 -14.73 -5.55
N LEU A 86 -4.86 -14.74 -4.46
CA LEU A 86 -5.04 -15.67 -3.34
C LEU A 86 -6.36 -15.38 -2.60
N GLY A 87 -7.04 -16.43 -2.16
CA GLY A 87 -8.30 -16.33 -1.41
C GLY A 87 -9.54 -16.25 -2.31
N GLN A 88 -10.68 -15.91 -1.72
CA GLN A 88 -11.98 -15.89 -2.39
C GLN A 88 -12.57 -14.48 -2.48
N ASP A 89 -13.24 -14.21 -3.60
CA ASP A 89 -14.07 -13.01 -3.74
C ASP A 89 -15.37 -13.21 -2.94
N LYS A 90 -15.43 -12.58 -1.76
CA LYS A 90 -16.58 -12.57 -0.84
C LYS A 90 -17.21 -11.17 -0.78
N ARG A 91 -17.14 -10.39 -1.87
CA ARG A 91 -17.74 -9.05 -1.94
C ARG A 91 -19.28 -9.06 -1.85
N ASP A 92 -19.91 -10.22 -2.01
CA ASP A 92 -21.33 -10.44 -1.70
C ASP A 92 -21.64 -10.31 -0.19
N THR A 93 -20.62 -10.50 0.65
CA THR A 93 -20.66 -10.30 2.08
C THR A 93 -20.15 -8.90 2.42
N THR A 94 -21.02 -8.09 3.02
CA THR A 94 -20.68 -6.73 3.49
C THR A 94 -20.36 -6.76 4.99
N LEU A 95 -19.12 -6.46 5.34
CA LEU A 95 -18.69 -6.26 6.72
C LEU A 95 -18.99 -4.81 7.12
N ARG A 96 -19.72 -4.59 8.23
CA ARG A 96 -20.09 -3.24 8.68
C ARG A 96 -19.30 -2.83 9.91
N VAL A 97 -18.71 -1.64 9.84
CA VAL A 97 -17.99 -1.03 10.96
C VAL A 97 -18.95 -0.70 12.10
N GLY A 98 -18.59 -1.08 13.33
CA GLY A 98 -19.43 -0.88 14.53
C GLY A 98 -20.46 -1.98 14.79
N LYS A 99 -20.58 -2.97 13.89
CA LYS A 99 -21.43 -4.16 14.07
C LYS A 99 -20.61 -5.45 14.02
N GLU A 100 -20.19 -5.89 12.84
CA GLU A 100 -19.35 -7.08 12.67
C GLU A 100 -17.87 -6.80 12.93
N LEU A 101 -17.45 -5.53 12.81
CA LEU A 101 -16.07 -5.09 12.99
C LEU A 101 -15.98 -4.08 14.14
N LYS A 102 -15.20 -4.41 15.17
CA LYS A 102 -14.82 -3.44 16.22
C LYS A 102 -13.54 -2.73 15.81
N VAL A 103 -13.59 -1.40 15.65
CA VAL A 103 -12.40 -0.57 15.40
C VAL A 103 -11.60 -0.44 16.69
N ILE A 104 -10.32 -0.83 16.65
CA ILE A 104 -9.45 -0.82 17.83
C ILE A 104 -8.52 0.40 17.84
N ASN A 105 -8.07 0.88 16.67
CA ASN A 105 -7.11 1.98 16.59
C ASN A 105 -7.34 2.87 15.36
N GLN A 106 -7.72 4.14 15.56
CA GLN A 106 -7.62 5.21 14.55
C GLN A 106 -6.28 5.98 14.68
N LYS A 107 -5.42 5.55 15.60
CA LYS A 107 -4.45 6.44 16.24
C LYS A 107 -3.13 6.57 15.46
N ASP A 108 -2.73 5.57 14.68
CA ASP A 108 -1.41 5.56 14.06
C ASP A 108 -1.38 6.24 12.67
N SER A 109 -2.53 6.39 12.02
CA SER A 109 -2.66 7.10 10.73
C SER A 109 -2.46 8.62 10.83
N ALA A 110 -2.65 9.20 12.01
CA ALA A 110 -2.57 10.64 12.19
C ALA A 110 -1.13 11.16 12.27
N ASP A 111 -0.17 10.29 12.63
CA ASP A 111 1.24 10.66 12.77
C ASP A 111 1.92 10.91 11.40
N GLU A 112 1.42 10.29 10.33
CA GLU A 112 1.90 10.46 8.94
C GLU A 112 0.98 11.32 8.06
N PHE A 113 -0.10 11.87 8.62
CA PHE A 113 -1.06 12.68 7.87
C PHE A 113 -0.62 14.15 7.83
N TYR A 114 -0.18 14.63 6.66
CA TYR A 114 0.23 16.01 6.46
C TYR A 114 -0.61 16.70 5.39
N THR A 115 -0.92 17.97 5.60
CA THR A 115 -1.76 18.77 4.69
C THR A 115 -0.97 19.82 3.93
N ALA A 116 0.33 19.93 4.20
CA ALA A 116 1.27 20.73 3.42
C ALA A 116 2.65 20.06 3.41
N ILE A 117 3.48 20.41 2.43
CA ILE A 117 4.85 19.90 2.30
C ILE A 117 5.80 21.03 1.95
N ARG A 118 7.03 20.93 2.45
CA ARG A 118 8.17 21.80 2.12
C ARG A 118 9.40 20.97 1.82
N ALA A 119 10.13 21.37 0.79
CA ALA A 119 11.44 20.82 0.44
C ALA A 119 12.27 21.89 -0.27
N THR A 120 13.58 21.71 -0.25
CA THR A 120 14.54 22.55 -0.99
C THR A 120 15.25 21.66 -2.01
N GLY A 121 15.39 22.14 -3.24
CA GLY A 121 16.20 21.49 -4.27
C GLY A 121 17.68 21.72 -4.03
N LYS A 122 18.50 21.08 -4.86
CA LYS A 122 19.96 21.18 -4.78
C LYS A 122 20.41 22.64 -4.85
N ASP A 123 21.45 22.97 -4.09
CA ASP A 123 22.08 24.30 -4.08
C ASP A 123 21.13 25.43 -3.64
N GLY A 124 20.12 25.11 -2.83
CA GLY A 124 19.15 26.08 -2.30
C GLY A 124 18.01 26.43 -3.26
N LEU A 125 17.81 25.65 -4.32
CA LEU A 125 16.70 25.82 -5.26
C LEU A 125 15.35 25.75 -4.53
N SER A 126 14.45 26.69 -4.81
CA SER A 126 13.20 26.84 -4.05
C SER A 126 12.00 27.10 -4.96
N ILE A 127 10.83 26.62 -4.52
CA ILE A 127 9.55 26.89 -5.18
C ILE A 127 8.92 28.24 -4.77
N VAL A 128 9.61 29.09 -4.01
CA VAL A 128 9.03 30.33 -3.43
C VAL A 128 8.36 31.27 -4.44
N ASN A 129 8.77 31.24 -5.71
CA ASN A 129 8.20 32.06 -6.78
C ASN A 129 7.17 31.33 -7.66
N LEU A 130 6.91 30.06 -7.37
CA LEU A 130 5.96 29.22 -8.10
C LEU A 130 4.55 29.43 -7.56
N GLU A 131 3.62 29.73 -8.45
CA GLU A 131 2.19 29.80 -8.17
C GLU A 131 1.46 28.81 -9.07
N PHE A 132 0.67 27.93 -8.48
CA PHE A 132 -0.17 27.00 -9.22
C PHE A 132 -1.37 26.57 -8.37
N GLU A 133 -2.40 26.07 -9.06
CA GLU A 133 -3.55 25.41 -8.47
C GLU A 133 -3.88 24.16 -9.27
N GLU A 134 -4.18 23.05 -8.58
CA GLU A 134 -4.87 21.88 -9.13
C GLU A 134 -6.27 21.83 -8.54
N ARG A 135 -7.27 21.55 -9.37
CA ARG A 135 -8.68 21.52 -9.00
C ARG A 135 -9.26 20.12 -9.23
N ASP A 136 -10.31 19.78 -8.48
CA ASP A 136 -11.13 18.59 -8.74
C ASP A 136 -12.12 18.85 -9.89
N ASP A 137 -12.90 17.82 -10.22
CA ASP A 137 -13.90 17.85 -11.30
C ASP A 137 -15.03 18.86 -11.04
N ASP A 138 -15.28 19.19 -9.76
CA ASP A 138 -16.25 20.19 -9.33
C ASP A 138 -15.67 21.62 -9.33
N GLY A 139 -14.39 21.77 -9.70
CA GLY A 139 -13.69 23.04 -9.78
C GLY A 139 -13.17 23.57 -8.44
N ASN A 140 -13.22 22.78 -7.37
CA ASN A 140 -12.66 23.14 -6.07
C ASN A 140 -11.15 22.92 -6.03
N ILE A 141 -10.42 23.78 -5.31
CA ILE A 141 -8.95 23.67 -5.21
C ILE A 141 -8.59 22.42 -4.38
N LEU A 142 -7.79 21.53 -4.97
CA LEU A 142 -7.16 20.40 -4.30
C LEU A 142 -5.80 20.80 -3.74
N TYR A 143 -4.88 21.20 -4.61
CA TYR A 143 -3.50 21.51 -4.27
C TYR A 143 -3.11 22.90 -4.78
N PHE A 144 -2.32 23.64 -4.01
CA PHE A 144 -1.83 24.94 -4.47
C PHE A 144 -0.49 25.34 -3.83
N SER A 145 0.21 26.26 -4.50
CA SER A 145 1.31 27.04 -3.93
C SER A 145 1.01 28.54 -4.04
N LYS A 146 1.66 29.35 -3.21
CA LYS A 146 1.52 30.81 -3.24
C LYS A 146 2.87 31.45 -3.48
N LYS A 147 2.88 32.54 -4.25
CA LYS A 147 4.08 33.36 -4.40
C LYS A 147 4.52 33.91 -3.04
N GLY A 148 5.82 33.83 -2.77
CA GLY A 148 6.41 34.18 -1.47
C GLY A 148 6.39 33.04 -0.45
N ASP A 149 5.92 31.85 -0.81
CA ASP A 149 5.82 30.68 0.06
C ASP A 149 6.53 29.47 -0.56
N ASN A 150 7.32 28.76 0.24
CA ASN A 150 8.09 27.60 -0.18
C ASN A 150 7.34 26.26 0.00
N GLY A 151 6.04 26.29 0.31
CA GLY A 151 5.22 25.09 0.52
C GLY A 151 4.13 24.85 -0.51
N ILE A 152 3.78 23.59 -0.70
CA ILE A 152 2.57 23.15 -1.41
C ILE A 152 1.55 22.71 -0.36
N ARG A 153 0.28 23.07 -0.55
CA ARG A 153 -0.83 22.83 0.39
C ARG A 153 -1.95 22.02 -0.25
N ALA A 154 -2.57 21.14 0.55
CA ALA A 154 -3.76 20.37 0.21
C ALA A 154 -4.99 20.96 0.91
N LEU A 155 -5.77 21.81 0.22
CA LEU A 155 -6.85 22.59 0.84
C LEU A 155 -7.96 21.70 1.41
N GLN A 156 -8.40 20.72 0.63
CA GLN A 156 -9.50 19.86 1.06
C GLN A 156 -9.09 18.92 2.21
N ALA A 157 -7.88 18.37 2.18
CA ALA A 157 -7.37 17.54 3.27
C ALA A 157 -7.33 18.32 4.60
N ARG A 158 -6.87 19.58 4.56
CA ARG A 158 -6.88 20.50 5.70
C ARG A 158 -8.29 20.85 6.19
N ASN A 159 -9.27 20.94 5.30
CA ASN A 159 -10.67 21.20 5.70
C ASN A 159 -11.34 19.96 6.32
N LYS A 160 -10.94 18.75 5.92
CA LYS A 160 -11.44 17.48 6.50
C LYS A 160 -10.88 17.22 7.90
N ILE A 161 -9.58 17.47 8.10
CA ILE A 161 -8.93 17.36 9.42
C ILE A 161 -8.16 18.66 9.70
N PRO A 162 -8.84 19.69 10.23
CA PRO A 162 -8.16 20.92 10.61
C PRO A 162 -7.33 20.69 11.88
N SER A 163 -6.05 21.08 11.86
CA SER A 163 -5.21 21.06 13.06
C SER A 163 -5.86 21.91 14.16
N ASN A 164 -6.15 21.30 15.31
CA ASN A 164 -6.80 21.91 16.47
C ASN A 164 -5.79 22.41 17.52
N THR A 165 -4.49 22.25 17.28
CA THR A 165 -3.44 22.52 18.28
C THR A 165 -3.06 24.00 18.37
N ASN A 166 -3.34 24.85 17.37
CA ASN A 166 -3.02 26.29 17.43
C ASN A 166 -4.02 27.17 16.65
N LYS A 167 -4.81 28.00 17.35
CA LYS A 167 -5.76 28.98 16.74
C LYS A 167 -5.11 30.15 15.97
N LYS A 168 -3.78 30.17 15.84
CA LYS A 168 -3.01 31.21 15.13
C LYS A 168 -2.37 30.72 13.83
N ASP A 169 -2.42 29.42 13.56
CA ASP A 169 -1.82 28.80 12.38
C ASP A 169 -2.85 28.70 11.26
N ASP A 170 -2.42 28.68 9.99
CA ASP A 170 -3.33 28.59 8.83
C ASP A 170 -4.08 27.24 8.75
N GLY A 171 -3.85 26.36 9.72
CA GLY A 171 -4.50 25.06 9.91
C GLY A 171 -3.83 23.93 9.15
N TYR A 172 -2.72 24.22 8.44
CA TYR A 172 -1.95 23.23 7.72
C TYR A 172 -0.92 22.54 8.61
N LEU A 173 -0.71 21.24 8.39
CA LEU A 173 0.36 20.46 9.01
C LEU A 173 1.45 20.23 7.95
N PHE A 174 2.64 20.75 8.19
CA PHE A 174 3.75 20.71 7.26
C PHE A 174 4.63 19.47 7.46
N ASP A 175 4.87 18.75 6.37
CA ASP A 175 5.94 17.78 6.23
C ASP A 175 7.19 18.51 5.68
N ASP A 176 8.21 18.67 6.53
CA ASP A 176 9.47 19.35 6.18
C ASP A 176 10.54 18.32 5.80
N ARG A 177 10.79 18.16 4.49
CA ARG A 177 11.69 17.11 3.96
C ARG A 177 13.15 17.50 3.75
N GLY A 178 13.52 18.75 4.02
CA GLY A 178 14.89 19.24 3.86
C GLY A 178 15.34 19.33 2.40
N GLU A 179 16.64 19.09 2.16
CA GLU A 179 17.28 19.22 0.84
C GLU A 179 17.12 17.94 -0.01
N THR A 180 16.95 18.12 -1.31
CA THR A 180 16.73 17.06 -2.31
C THR A 180 17.71 17.22 -3.48
N GLU A 181 17.88 16.19 -4.30
CA GLU A 181 18.77 16.19 -5.46
C GLU A 181 18.22 16.96 -6.67
N TYR A 182 16.97 17.43 -6.63
CA TYR A 182 16.31 18.09 -7.77
C TYR A 182 16.95 19.43 -8.10
N THR A 183 17.23 19.64 -9.39
CA THR A 183 17.94 20.83 -9.91
C THR A 183 17.04 21.79 -10.68
N THR A 184 15.75 21.48 -10.86
CA THR A 184 14.77 22.36 -11.51
C THR A 184 13.52 22.55 -10.66
N VAL A 185 12.88 23.72 -10.78
CA VAL A 185 11.68 24.08 -10.00
C VAL A 185 10.53 23.13 -10.32
N GLU A 186 10.41 22.72 -11.58
CA GLU A 186 9.37 21.79 -12.05
C GLU A 186 9.57 20.38 -11.49
N ALA A 187 10.81 19.89 -11.42
CA ALA A 187 11.10 18.58 -10.85
C ALA A 187 10.86 18.57 -9.33
N LEU A 188 11.32 19.62 -8.64
CA LEU A 188 11.06 19.81 -7.21
C LEU A 188 9.56 19.90 -6.91
N LYS A 189 8.80 20.67 -7.71
CA LYS A 189 7.34 20.74 -7.64
C LYS A 189 6.71 19.36 -7.82
N GLY A 190 7.11 18.63 -8.87
CA GLY A 190 6.57 17.30 -9.18
C GLY A 190 6.77 16.32 -8.04
N TYR A 191 7.97 16.30 -7.46
CA TYR A 191 8.28 15.53 -6.27
C TYR A 191 7.38 15.92 -5.10
N MET A 192 7.42 17.19 -4.67
CA MET A 192 6.66 17.68 -3.52
C MET A 192 5.16 17.40 -3.66
N LEU A 193 4.60 17.64 -4.84
CA LEU A 193 3.18 17.41 -5.09
C LEU A 193 2.83 15.91 -5.06
N SER A 194 3.66 15.05 -5.65
CA SER A 194 3.42 13.60 -5.64
C SER A 194 3.50 13.00 -4.24
N GLU A 195 4.40 13.51 -3.40
CA GLU A 195 4.52 13.12 -2.01
C GLU A 195 3.36 13.66 -1.17
N LEU A 196 2.99 14.93 -1.35
CA LEU A 196 1.82 15.50 -0.68
C LEU A 196 0.55 14.72 -1.00
N LYS A 197 0.36 14.29 -2.25
CA LYS A 197 -0.78 13.44 -2.66
C LYS A 197 -0.83 12.11 -1.90
N LYS A 198 0.31 11.55 -1.47
CA LYS A 198 0.36 10.32 -0.67
C LYS A 198 0.04 10.57 0.80
N ILE A 199 0.65 11.60 1.39
CA ILE A 199 0.57 11.87 2.84
C ILE A 199 -0.67 12.70 3.25
N SER A 200 -1.36 13.32 2.29
CA SER A 200 -2.62 14.04 2.54
C SER A 200 -3.87 13.18 2.39
N GLN A 201 -3.69 11.88 2.14
CA GLN A 201 -4.75 10.88 2.19
C GLN A 201 -4.80 10.25 3.57
N ILE A 202 -5.99 10.20 4.17
CA ILE A 202 -6.22 9.47 5.41
C ILE A 202 -6.14 7.98 5.07
N LYS A 203 -5.09 7.30 5.53
CA LYS A 203 -5.03 5.84 5.51
C LYS A 203 -5.72 5.33 6.76
N VAL A 204 -7.01 5.03 6.69
CA VAL A 204 -7.67 4.38 7.83
C VAL A 204 -7.30 2.90 7.81
N ASP A 205 -6.31 2.53 8.61
CA ASP A 205 -6.04 1.13 8.91
C ASP A 205 -7.10 0.64 9.91
N TYR A 206 -7.97 -0.26 9.48
CA TYR A 206 -8.94 -0.88 10.36
C TYR A 206 -8.31 -2.12 11.00
N GLU A 207 -7.81 -1.99 12.22
CA GLU A 207 -7.62 -3.17 13.06
C GLU A 207 -8.98 -3.60 13.60
N THR A 208 -9.49 -4.70 13.06
CA THR A 208 -10.81 -5.23 13.38
C THR A 208 -10.69 -6.51 14.18
N GLN A 209 -11.49 -6.64 15.24
CA GLN A 209 -11.78 -7.92 15.86
C GLN A 209 -13.22 -8.31 15.51
N GLY A 210 -13.38 -9.46 14.86
CA GLY A 210 -14.66 -10.04 14.50
C GLY A 210 -14.51 -11.54 14.28
N TYR A 211 -15.59 -12.29 14.47
CA TYR A 211 -15.67 -13.70 14.07
C TYR A 211 -16.57 -13.77 12.84
N PHE A 212 -15.96 -13.93 11.68
CA PHE A 212 -16.63 -14.15 10.40
C PHE A 212 -15.84 -15.21 9.64
N ASP A 213 -16.52 -15.90 8.72
CA ASP A 213 -15.92 -16.99 7.95
C ASP A 213 -14.98 -16.41 6.89
N SER A 214 -13.71 -16.27 7.23
CA SER A 214 -12.66 -15.67 6.39
C SER A 214 -11.38 -16.48 6.42
N ASP A 215 -10.78 -16.65 5.24
CA ASP A 215 -9.43 -17.16 5.07
C ASP A 215 -8.48 -16.04 4.60
N PRO A 216 -7.17 -16.14 4.86
CA PRO A 216 -6.20 -15.19 4.33
C PRO A 216 -6.30 -15.06 2.80
N GLY A 217 -6.38 -13.82 2.31
CA GLY A 217 -6.56 -13.48 0.89
C GLY A 217 -8.02 -13.23 0.48
N ASP A 218 -9.00 -13.55 1.32
CA ASP A 218 -10.39 -13.26 0.98
C ASP A 218 -10.64 -11.74 0.85
N THR A 219 -11.42 -11.37 -0.17
CA THR A 219 -11.80 -9.97 -0.44
C THR A 219 -13.26 -9.73 -0.07
N PHE A 220 -13.52 -8.76 0.80
CA PHE A 220 -14.88 -8.42 1.28
C PHE A 220 -15.29 -7.00 0.89
N SER A 221 -16.60 -6.74 0.88
CA SER A 221 -17.12 -5.36 0.84
C SER A 221 -17.13 -4.78 2.26
N LEU A 222 -16.57 -3.58 2.45
CA LEU A 222 -16.58 -2.87 3.72
C LEU A 222 -17.55 -1.69 3.66
N GLU A 223 -18.50 -1.64 4.60
CA GLU A 223 -19.34 -0.47 4.83
C GLU A 223 -18.94 0.21 6.13
N ASP A 224 -18.42 1.43 6.03
CA ASP A 224 -18.22 2.32 7.18
C ASP A 224 -19.26 3.44 7.15
N SER A 225 -20.29 3.32 7.98
CA SER A 225 -21.30 4.36 8.19
C SER A 225 -21.08 5.16 9.48
N VAL A 226 -19.99 4.89 10.20
CA VAL A 226 -19.70 5.46 11.52
C VAL A 226 -18.60 6.52 11.44
N TYR A 227 -17.54 6.26 10.68
CA TYR A 227 -16.37 7.14 10.58
C TYR A 227 -16.12 7.69 9.17
N TYR A 228 -16.68 7.07 8.14
CA TYR A 228 -16.66 7.58 6.78
C TYR A 228 -17.94 8.35 6.45
N ASN A 229 -17.80 9.65 6.17
CA ASN A 229 -18.88 10.44 5.60
C ASN A 229 -18.53 10.70 4.12
N PRO A 230 -19.24 10.07 3.16
CA PRO A 230 -18.95 10.26 1.74
C PRO A 230 -19.15 11.73 1.34
N PRO A 231 -18.40 12.23 0.32
CA PRO A 231 -18.63 13.55 -0.25
C PRO A 231 -20.03 13.71 -0.85
#